data_AF-A0A428RJ48-F1
#
_entry.id   AF-A0A428RJ48-F1
#
_cell.length_a   1.000
_cell.length_b   1.000
_cell.length_c   1.000
_cell.angle_alpha   90.00
_cell.angle_beta   90.00
_cell.angle_gamma   90.00
#
_symmetry.space_group_name_H-M   'P 1'
#
loop_
_entity.id
_entity.type
_entity.pdbx_description
1 polymer ?
#
loop_
_entity_poly.entity_id
_entity_poly.type
_entity_poly.pdbx_seq_one_letter_code
_entity_poly.pdbx_strand_id
1 'polypeptide(L)'
;MATLGAGLEQDSSSRHAVESLGVMDLPSFVLGRNTPTIGIWKSFRNAQDSWEQGRLDGVEPITGVPRSLLDVFATVADKPGNDIALRFWSWQDGGGDHAQRQLWDCWRLSGILDVRRRHRQRYPSVDFTPTAQGDNEPKDLAPDTDTILCQLMKSIEAVHQAFGTPCPENLPFYNGLVYPLMTISLEVTHLKRRPDWKQTLDEVRCRIEENSPFRLVGIAFKLLDDAWLGESSDFDIEDAAREMGVEIALL
;
A
#
# COMPACT_ATOMS: atom_id res chain seq x y z
N MET A 1 19.13 -17.25 18.57
CA MET A 1 18.78 -16.57 17.31
C MET A 1 19.75 -16.89 16.17
N ALA A 2 21.06 -17.03 16.40
CA ALA A 2 22.04 -17.33 15.33
C ALA A 2 21.76 -18.65 14.54
N THR A 3 21.22 -19.68 15.19
CA THR A 3 20.93 -20.98 14.56
C THR A 3 19.71 -20.98 13.62
N LEU A 4 18.76 -20.07 13.80
CA LEU A 4 17.59 -19.93 12.91
C LEU A 4 17.95 -19.18 11.61
N GLY A 5 18.88 -18.22 11.68
CA GLY A 5 19.31 -17.43 10.53
C GLY A 5 20.01 -18.26 9.45
N ALA A 6 20.90 -19.17 9.86
CA ALA A 6 21.65 -20.03 8.94
C ALA A 6 20.78 -21.09 8.24
N GLY A 7 19.73 -21.59 8.90
CA GLY A 7 18.79 -22.54 8.31
C GLY A 7 17.89 -21.90 7.25
N LEU A 8 17.48 -20.64 7.46
CA LEU A 8 16.69 -19.88 6.50
C LEU A 8 17.50 -19.49 5.26
N GLU A 9 18.79 -19.17 5.37
CA GLU A 9 19.61 -18.85 4.20
C GLU A 9 19.62 -19.99 3.15
N GLN A 10 19.59 -21.25 3.61
CA GLN A 10 19.67 -22.43 2.75
C GLN A 10 18.31 -22.98 2.30
N ASP A 11 17.24 -22.86 3.10
CA ASP A 11 15.92 -23.39 2.76
C ASP A 11 15.03 -22.35 2.05
N SER A 12 14.73 -22.58 0.77
CA SER A 12 13.86 -21.69 -0.03
C SER A 12 12.40 -21.74 0.42
N SER A 13 11.89 -22.88 0.89
CA SER A 13 10.49 -23.03 1.29
C SER A 13 10.19 -22.29 2.59
N SER A 14 11.05 -22.45 3.60
CA SER A 14 10.92 -21.69 4.86
C SER A 14 11.11 -20.18 4.64
N ARG A 15 12.03 -19.77 3.75
CA ARG A 15 12.17 -18.35 3.38
C ARG A 15 10.90 -17.79 2.79
N HIS A 16 10.32 -18.48 1.81
CA HIS A 16 9.09 -18.04 1.18
C HIS A 16 7.96 -17.91 2.22
N ALA A 17 7.79 -18.91 3.11
CA ALA A 17 6.78 -18.84 4.15
C ALA A 17 6.97 -17.67 5.12
N VAL A 18 8.21 -17.42 5.59
CA VAL A 18 8.51 -16.28 6.46
C VAL A 18 8.30 -14.95 5.73
N GLU A 19 8.64 -14.89 4.45
CA GLU A 19 8.41 -13.72 3.61
C GLU A 19 6.92 -13.42 3.46
N SER A 20 6.09 -14.41 3.14
CA SER A 20 4.63 -14.28 3.05
C SER A 20 4.02 -13.80 4.38
N LEU A 21 4.42 -14.42 5.49
CA LEU A 21 4.02 -13.99 6.83
C LEU A 21 4.47 -12.55 7.11
N GLY A 22 5.67 -12.19 6.66
CA GLY A 22 6.23 -10.85 6.74
C GLY A 22 5.35 -9.81 6.06
N VAL A 23 4.93 -10.08 4.82
CA VAL A 23 4.05 -9.17 4.06
C VAL A 23 2.68 -9.04 4.74
N MET A 24 2.08 -10.16 5.19
CA MET A 24 0.78 -10.13 5.89
C MET A 24 0.84 -9.43 7.26
N ASP A 25 2.03 -9.33 7.86
CA ASP A 25 2.24 -8.60 9.11
C ASP A 25 2.52 -7.10 8.90
N LEU A 26 2.52 -6.60 7.66
CA LEU A 26 2.74 -5.17 7.41
C LEU A 26 1.54 -4.32 7.83
N PRO A 27 1.78 -3.13 8.40
CA PRO A 27 0.75 -2.32 9.06
C PRO A 27 -0.30 -1.73 8.11
N SER A 28 0.01 -1.66 6.81
CA SER A 28 -0.85 -1.05 5.78
C SER A 28 -1.74 -2.06 5.05
N PHE A 29 -1.50 -3.36 5.23
CA PHE A 29 -2.08 -4.39 4.36
C PHE A 29 -3.18 -5.21 5.03
N VAL A 30 -3.51 -4.92 6.28
CA VAL A 30 -4.60 -5.56 7.01
C VAL A 30 -5.49 -4.48 7.59
N LEU A 31 -6.73 -4.42 7.11
CA LEU A 31 -7.76 -3.55 7.66
C LEU A 31 -8.36 -4.17 8.92
N GLY A 32 -8.75 -3.33 9.86
CA GLY A 32 -9.49 -3.73 11.07
C GLY A 32 -8.63 -4.46 12.10
N ARG A 33 -7.31 -4.35 11.99
CA ARG A 33 -6.38 -5.13 12.80
C ARG A 33 -6.54 -4.81 14.29
N ASN A 34 -6.83 -5.81 15.12
CA ASN A 34 -6.97 -5.64 16.56
C ASN A 34 -5.63 -5.80 17.30
N THR A 35 -4.69 -6.52 16.69
CA THR A 35 -3.38 -6.79 17.26
C THR A 35 -2.30 -5.93 16.60
N PRO A 36 -1.35 -5.37 17.36
CA PRO A 36 -0.20 -4.70 16.77
C PRO A 36 0.57 -5.64 15.82
N THR A 37 1.25 -5.06 14.83
CA THR A 37 2.19 -5.83 14.01
C THR A 37 3.36 -6.28 14.88
N ILE A 38 3.86 -7.49 14.62
CA ILE A 38 5.00 -8.04 15.41
C ILE A 38 6.35 -7.78 14.73
N GLY A 39 6.33 -7.19 13.54
CA GLY A 39 7.52 -6.77 12.79
C GLY A 39 8.24 -7.95 12.13
N ILE A 40 7.50 -8.95 11.63
CA ILE A 40 8.09 -10.13 10.99
C ILE A 40 8.97 -9.71 9.82
N TRP A 41 8.45 -8.86 8.91
CA TRP A 41 9.20 -8.38 7.74
C TRP A 41 10.53 -7.73 8.16
N LYS A 42 10.46 -6.73 9.04
CA LYS A 42 11.64 -6.02 9.54
C LYS A 42 12.66 -6.96 10.19
N SER A 43 12.19 -7.89 11.00
CA SER A 43 13.04 -8.89 11.67
C SER A 43 13.72 -9.82 10.67
N PHE A 44 12.97 -10.28 9.66
CA PHE A 44 13.49 -11.11 8.57
C PHE A 44 14.56 -10.36 7.78
N ARG A 45 14.28 -9.12 7.36
CA ARG A 45 15.22 -8.27 6.61
C ARG A 45 16.49 -7.96 7.39
N ASN A 46 16.38 -7.72 8.70
CA ASN A 46 17.54 -7.52 9.57
C ASN A 46 18.38 -8.80 9.74
N ALA A 47 17.74 -9.98 9.79
CA ALA A 47 18.47 -11.24 9.85
C ALA A 47 19.31 -11.47 8.58
N GLN A 48 18.83 -11.01 7.43
CA GLN A 48 19.53 -11.09 6.15
C GLN A 48 20.80 -10.21 6.09
N ASP A 49 20.93 -9.20 6.94
CA ASP A 49 22.18 -8.40 7.02
C ASP A 49 23.38 -9.22 7.47
N SER A 50 23.13 -10.35 8.12
CA SER A 50 24.16 -11.30 8.56
C SER A 50 24.41 -12.45 7.56
N TRP A 51 23.66 -12.52 6.45
CA TRP A 51 23.82 -13.57 5.45
C TRP A 51 25.03 -13.28 4.56
N GLU A 52 25.72 -14.33 4.12
CA GLU A 52 26.91 -14.19 3.26
C GLU A 52 26.53 -13.59 1.90
N GLN A 53 25.32 -13.93 1.42
CA GLN A 53 24.76 -13.43 0.16
C GLN A 53 24.15 -12.02 0.30
N GLY A 54 24.07 -11.48 1.52
CA GLY A 54 23.38 -10.24 1.83
C GLY A 54 21.86 -10.34 1.75
N ARG A 55 21.20 -9.17 1.69
CA ARG A 55 19.74 -9.09 1.57
C ARG A 55 19.26 -9.63 0.24
N LEU A 56 18.17 -10.39 0.27
CA LEU A 56 17.45 -10.74 -0.94
C LEU A 56 16.89 -9.47 -1.58
N ASP A 57 17.22 -9.25 -2.84
CA ASP A 57 16.67 -8.14 -3.63
C ASP A 57 15.57 -8.64 -4.59
N GLY A 58 15.06 -7.74 -5.42
CA GLY A 58 14.08 -8.04 -6.46
C GLY A 58 12.65 -8.02 -5.95
N VAL A 59 11.77 -8.69 -6.69
CA VAL A 59 10.32 -8.64 -6.51
C VAL A 59 9.86 -9.75 -5.57
N GLU A 60 9.04 -9.38 -4.59
CA GLU A 60 8.35 -10.34 -3.72
C GLU A 60 7.22 -11.01 -4.52
N PRO A 61 7.19 -12.35 -4.57
CA PRO A 61 6.37 -13.10 -5.54
C PRO A 61 4.86 -13.03 -5.31
N ILE A 62 4.39 -12.78 -4.08
CA ILE A 62 2.94 -12.75 -3.78
C ILE A 62 2.32 -11.43 -4.22
N THR A 63 2.96 -10.33 -3.85
CA THR A 63 2.49 -8.98 -4.14
C THR A 63 2.90 -8.48 -5.52
N GLY A 64 3.98 -9.03 -6.07
CA GLY A 64 4.62 -8.49 -7.27
C GLY A 64 5.31 -7.14 -7.03
N VAL A 65 5.58 -6.78 -5.76
CA VAL A 65 6.18 -5.51 -5.35
C VAL A 65 7.66 -5.71 -4.98
N PRO A 66 8.56 -4.75 -5.25
CA PRO A 66 9.96 -4.88 -4.85
C PRO A 66 10.11 -4.93 -3.33
N ARG A 67 10.98 -5.82 -2.86
CA ARG A 67 11.29 -5.96 -1.43
C ARG A 67 11.79 -4.64 -0.81
N SER A 68 12.49 -3.83 -1.59
CA SER A 68 12.96 -2.50 -1.17
C SER A 68 11.81 -1.50 -0.93
N LEU A 69 10.68 -1.64 -1.62
CA LEU A 69 9.48 -0.83 -1.37
C LEU A 69 8.74 -1.34 -0.14
N LEU A 70 8.65 -2.66 0.03
CA LEU A 70 8.11 -3.28 1.25
C LEU A 70 8.92 -2.92 2.51
N ASP A 71 10.23 -2.71 2.38
CA ASP A 71 11.07 -2.16 3.45
C ASP A 71 10.64 -0.75 3.89
N VAL A 72 10.08 0.07 2.98
CA VAL A 72 9.52 1.38 3.33
C VAL A 72 8.20 1.19 4.09
N PHE A 73 7.31 0.32 3.59
CA PHE A 73 6.05 -0.04 4.27
C PHE A 73 6.27 -0.56 5.69
N ALA A 74 7.30 -1.38 5.90
CA ALA A 74 7.62 -1.91 7.23
C ALA A 74 7.93 -0.84 8.28
N THR A 75 8.29 0.38 7.85
CA THR A 75 8.59 1.49 8.76
C THR A 75 7.41 2.39 9.08
N VAL A 76 6.26 2.21 8.41
CA VAL A 76 5.04 3.02 8.61
C VAL A 76 4.55 2.98 10.06
N ALA A 77 4.76 1.87 10.77
CA ALA A 77 4.37 1.73 12.17
C ALA A 77 5.34 2.41 13.17
N ASP A 78 6.58 2.71 12.79
CA ASP A 78 7.65 3.05 13.74
C ASP A 78 7.59 4.51 14.24
N LYS A 79 7.24 5.50 13.39
CA LYS A 79 7.21 6.96 13.71
C LYS A 79 6.27 7.75 12.77
N PRO A 80 5.71 8.92 13.16
CA PRO A 80 5.02 9.85 12.24
C PRO A 80 6.06 10.52 11.31
N GLY A 81 5.80 10.97 10.08
CA GLY A 81 4.64 11.05 9.20
C GLY A 81 5.10 11.66 7.85
N ASN A 82 6.01 12.65 7.89
CA ASN A 82 6.61 13.22 6.68
C ASN A 82 7.86 12.48 6.18
N ASP A 83 8.73 12.01 7.08
CA ASP A 83 9.96 11.31 6.68
C ASP A 83 9.67 10.03 5.89
N ILE A 84 8.57 9.34 6.21
CA ILE A 84 8.17 8.10 5.55
C ILE A 84 7.54 8.40 4.18
N ALA A 85 6.68 9.41 4.09
CA ALA A 85 6.13 9.87 2.81
C ALA A 85 7.26 10.30 1.85
N LEU A 86 8.30 10.96 2.36
CA LEU A 86 9.48 11.32 1.57
C LEU A 86 10.25 10.08 1.12
N ARG A 87 10.39 9.05 1.97
CA ARG A 87 11.04 7.78 1.58
C ARG A 87 10.29 7.06 0.46
N PHE A 88 8.95 7.06 0.49
CA PHE A 88 8.15 6.59 -0.63
C PHE A 88 8.40 7.43 -1.89
N TRP A 89 8.37 8.76 -1.77
CA TRP A 89 8.61 9.65 -2.90
C TRP A 89 9.99 9.48 -3.54
N SER A 90 11.04 9.34 -2.72
CA SER A 90 12.42 9.17 -3.16
C SER A 90 12.77 7.74 -3.57
N TRP A 91 11.86 6.77 -3.38
CA TRP A 91 12.10 5.39 -3.77
C TRP A 91 12.28 5.30 -5.29
N GLN A 92 13.27 4.52 -5.72
CA GLN A 92 13.62 4.29 -7.12
C GLN A 92 13.29 2.86 -7.53
N ASP A 93 12.88 2.69 -8.77
CA ASP A 93 12.48 1.40 -9.33
C ASP A 93 13.70 0.50 -9.61
N GLY A 94 13.58 -0.78 -9.24
CA GLY A 94 14.64 -1.78 -9.37
C GLY A 94 14.80 -2.39 -10.77
N GLY A 95 14.28 -1.77 -11.82
CA GLY A 95 14.46 -2.24 -13.21
C GLY A 95 13.40 -3.23 -13.75
N GLY A 96 12.12 -3.06 -13.41
CA GLY A 96 11.02 -3.86 -13.95
C GLY A 96 10.60 -3.50 -15.39
N ASP A 97 9.66 -4.26 -15.96
CA ASP A 97 9.00 -3.86 -17.22
C ASP A 97 8.07 -2.64 -17.00
N HIS A 98 7.49 -2.10 -18.09
CA HIS A 98 6.66 -0.91 -18.00
C HIS A 98 5.43 -1.11 -17.09
N ALA A 99 4.74 -2.23 -17.21
CA ALA A 99 3.52 -2.51 -16.44
C ALA A 99 3.83 -2.77 -14.96
N GLN A 100 4.94 -3.46 -14.67
CA GLN A 100 5.46 -3.65 -13.32
C GLN A 100 5.80 -2.31 -12.66
N ARG A 101 6.48 -1.41 -13.37
CA ARG A 101 6.78 -0.07 -12.83
C ARG A 101 5.52 0.72 -12.51
N GLN A 102 4.51 0.67 -13.39
CA GLN A 102 3.23 1.34 -13.12
C GLN A 102 2.53 0.74 -11.89
N LEU A 103 2.58 -0.59 -11.73
CA LEU A 103 2.08 -1.23 -10.51
C LEU A 103 2.86 -0.75 -9.28
N TRP A 104 4.20 -0.72 -9.33
CA TRP A 104 5.01 -0.26 -8.21
C TRP A 104 4.76 1.20 -7.87
N ASP A 105 4.51 2.05 -8.88
CA ASP A 105 4.06 3.42 -8.69
C ASP A 105 2.70 3.49 -8.00
N CYS A 106 1.74 2.62 -8.38
CA CYS A 106 0.46 2.53 -7.67
C CYS A 106 0.67 2.26 -6.18
N TRP A 107 1.53 1.31 -5.81
CA TRP A 107 1.81 0.98 -4.41
C TRP A 107 2.53 2.12 -3.69
N ARG A 108 3.57 2.68 -4.30
CA ARG A 108 4.38 3.76 -3.75
C ARG A 108 3.55 5.00 -3.45
N LEU A 109 2.72 5.44 -4.40
CA LEU A 109 1.86 6.61 -4.26
C LEU A 109 0.74 6.35 -3.25
N SER A 110 0.21 5.13 -3.20
CA SER A 110 -0.77 4.72 -2.18
C SER A 110 -0.16 4.73 -0.78
N GLY A 111 1.09 4.28 -0.62
CA GLY A 111 1.82 4.37 0.65
C GLY A 111 1.93 5.82 1.17
N ILE A 112 2.14 6.80 0.28
CA ILE A 112 2.14 8.23 0.64
C ILE A 112 0.77 8.66 1.16
N LEU A 113 -0.31 8.28 0.48
CA LEU A 113 -1.69 8.62 0.88
C LEU A 113 -2.06 7.97 2.22
N ASP A 114 -1.72 6.69 2.41
CA ASP A 114 -1.95 5.96 3.66
C ASP A 114 -1.23 6.61 4.85
N VAL A 115 0.06 6.97 4.69
CA VAL A 115 0.81 7.68 5.72
C VAL A 115 0.18 9.04 6.06
N ARG A 116 -0.22 9.82 5.04
CA ARG A 116 -0.88 11.11 5.24
C ARG A 116 -2.22 10.97 5.95
N ARG A 117 -3.01 9.98 5.57
CA ARG A 117 -4.30 9.66 6.21
C ARG A 117 -4.12 9.30 7.67
N ARG A 118 -3.22 8.35 7.99
CA ARG A 118 -2.91 7.96 9.36
C ARG A 118 -2.41 9.14 10.20
N HIS A 119 -1.67 10.05 9.59
CA HIS A 119 -1.25 11.28 10.24
C HIS A 119 -2.44 12.19 10.57
N ARG A 120 -3.35 12.45 9.61
CA ARG A 120 -4.58 13.24 9.85
C ARG A 120 -5.44 12.65 10.97
N GLN A 121 -5.60 11.32 11.00
CA GLN A 121 -6.36 10.61 12.02
C GLN A 121 -5.72 10.70 13.42
N ARG A 122 -4.39 10.63 13.51
CA ARG A 122 -3.67 10.74 14.79
C ARG A 122 -3.56 12.18 15.31
N TYR A 123 -3.55 13.16 14.41
CA TYR A 123 -3.37 14.58 14.72
C TYR A 123 -4.44 15.45 14.06
N PRO A 124 -5.73 15.30 14.43
CA PRO A 124 -6.83 16.04 13.81
C PRO A 124 -6.81 17.55 14.10
N SER A 125 -5.96 18.02 15.01
CA SER A 125 -5.87 19.43 15.44
C SER A 125 -4.73 20.23 14.80
N VAL A 126 -3.99 19.65 13.84
CA VAL A 126 -3.00 20.38 13.05
C VAL A 126 -3.57 20.57 11.66
N ASP A 127 -4.29 21.68 11.46
CA ASP A 127 -4.81 22.08 10.16
C ASP A 127 -3.64 22.19 9.17
N PHE A 128 -3.63 21.32 8.16
CA PHE A 128 -2.90 21.54 6.91
C PHE A 128 -3.64 22.60 6.06
N THR A 129 -3.99 23.74 6.67
CA THR A 129 -4.12 24.96 5.87
C THR A 129 -2.70 25.35 5.49
N PRO A 130 -2.38 25.58 4.20
CA PRO A 130 -1.13 26.22 3.81
C PRO A 130 -1.20 27.69 4.25
N THR A 131 -1.13 27.91 5.55
CA THR A 131 -1.06 29.23 6.17
C THR A 131 0.37 29.70 5.99
N ALA A 132 0.50 30.74 5.16
CA ALA A 132 1.69 31.57 4.96
C ALA A 132 2.90 31.22 5.84
N GLN A 133 3.88 30.59 5.20
CA GLN A 133 5.33 30.69 5.43
C GLN A 133 5.75 31.30 6.77
N GLY A 134 6.06 30.44 7.74
CA GLY A 134 7.10 30.70 8.73
C GLY A 134 8.43 30.17 8.21
N ASP A 135 9.45 31.01 8.12
CA ASP A 135 10.75 30.76 7.46
C ASP A 135 11.65 29.66 8.09
N ASN A 136 11.12 28.76 8.93
CA ASN A 136 11.94 27.76 9.65
C ASN A 136 11.36 26.33 9.73
N GLU A 137 10.30 25.99 9.00
CA GLU A 137 9.90 24.60 8.85
C GLU A 137 10.46 23.98 7.55
N PRO A 138 10.90 22.71 7.59
CA PRO A 138 11.41 22.04 6.40
C PRO A 138 10.28 22.02 5.36
N LYS A 139 10.51 22.66 4.21
CA LYS A 139 9.62 22.59 3.05
C LYS A 139 9.20 21.13 2.85
N ASP A 140 7.89 20.87 2.76
CA ASP A 140 7.38 19.56 2.36
C ASP A 140 8.03 19.17 1.02
N LEU A 141 9.01 18.27 1.07
CA LEU A 141 9.74 17.81 -0.11
C LEU A 141 8.90 16.84 -0.96
N ALA A 142 7.80 16.31 -0.41
CA ALA A 142 6.87 15.44 -1.11
C ALA A 142 5.73 16.27 -1.76
N PRO A 143 5.29 15.95 -3.00
CA PRO A 143 4.23 16.69 -3.70
C PRO A 143 2.90 16.72 -2.96
N ASP A 144 2.05 17.70 -3.24
CA ASP A 144 0.71 17.79 -2.65
C ASP A 144 -0.19 16.57 -2.95
N THR A 145 -1.26 16.40 -2.17
CA THR A 145 -2.16 15.25 -2.31
C THR A 145 -2.82 15.18 -3.69
N ASP A 146 -3.16 16.32 -4.30
CA ASP A 146 -3.76 16.35 -5.63
C ASP A 146 -2.81 15.85 -6.72
N THR A 147 -1.51 16.18 -6.63
CA THR A 147 -0.48 15.67 -7.56
C THR A 147 -0.29 14.17 -7.40
N ILE A 148 -0.23 13.69 -6.16
CA ILE A 148 -0.12 12.25 -5.86
C ILE A 148 -1.34 11.50 -6.40
N LEU A 149 -2.55 12.00 -6.18
CA LEU A 149 -3.78 11.40 -6.69
C LEU A 149 -3.82 11.38 -8.22
N CYS A 150 -3.43 12.47 -8.88
CA CYS A 150 -3.36 12.52 -10.34
C CYS A 150 -2.36 11.50 -10.90
N GLN A 151 -1.19 11.33 -10.26
CA GLN A 151 -0.20 10.35 -10.67
C GLN A 151 -0.69 8.92 -10.42
N LEU A 152 -1.30 8.67 -9.26
CA LEU A 152 -1.83 7.36 -8.89
C LEU A 152 -2.93 6.93 -9.85
N MET A 153 -3.87 7.82 -10.18
CA MET A 153 -4.93 7.51 -11.13
C MET A 153 -4.39 7.14 -12.52
N LYS A 154 -3.40 7.89 -13.02
CA LYS A 154 -2.73 7.57 -14.29
C LYS A 154 -2.04 6.21 -14.27
N SER A 155 -1.36 5.88 -13.17
CA SER A 155 -0.72 4.57 -13.01
C SER A 155 -1.76 3.44 -12.92
N ILE A 156 -2.87 3.64 -12.21
CA ILE A 156 -3.98 2.66 -12.14
C ILE A 156 -4.57 2.43 -13.54
N GLU A 157 -4.83 3.50 -14.31
CA GLU A 157 -5.32 3.40 -15.69
C GLU A 157 -4.34 2.63 -16.59
N ALA A 158 -3.04 2.95 -16.50
CA ALA A 158 -2.01 2.28 -17.29
C ALA A 158 -1.91 0.79 -16.97
N VAL A 159 -1.96 0.42 -15.68
CA VAL A 159 -1.97 -0.99 -15.25
C VAL A 159 -3.26 -1.69 -15.71
N HIS A 160 -4.42 -1.03 -15.55
CA HIS A 160 -5.70 -1.59 -15.99
C HIS A 160 -5.73 -1.86 -17.49
N GLN A 161 -5.18 -0.96 -18.30
CA GLN A 161 -5.02 -1.15 -19.75
C GLN A 161 -4.04 -2.28 -20.08
N ALA A 162 -2.92 -2.37 -19.37
CA ALA A 162 -1.92 -3.42 -19.57
C ALA A 162 -2.49 -4.83 -19.32
N PHE A 163 -3.39 -4.98 -18.34
CA PHE A 163 -4.11 -6.22 -18.07
C PHE A 163 -5.18 -6.59 -19.11
N GLY A 164 -5.64 -5.61 -19.92
CA GLY A 164 -6.63 -5.84 -20.99
C GLY A 164 -6.07 -6.44 -22.28
N THR A 165 -4.75 -6.34 -22.49
CA THR A 165 -3.98 -7.10 -23.49
C THR A 165 -3.52 -8.43 -22.88
N PRO A 166 -3.25 -9.51 -23.65
CA PRO A 166 -2.90 -10.80 -23.06
C PRO A 166 -1.86 -10.61 -21.95
N CYS A 167 -2.27 -10.94 -20.71
CA CYS A 167 -1.59 -10.54 -19.50
C CYS A 167 -0.13 -10.99 -19.57
N PRO A 168 0.85 -10.09 -19.33
CA PRO A 168 2.23 -10.50 -19.20
C PRO A 168 2.36 -11.58 -18.13
N GLU A 169 3.08 -12.66 -18.41
CA GLU A 169 3.28 -13.80 -17.48
C GLU A 169 3.88 -13.37 -16.12
N ASN A 170 4.49 -12.18 -16.07
CA ASN A 170 5.25 -11.66 -14.93
C ASN A 170 4.50 -10.59 -14.11
N LEU A 171 3.24 -10.27 -14.43
CA LEU A 171 2.43 -9.39 -13.59
C LEU A 171 1.61 -10.22 -12.59
N PRO A 172 1.54 -9.81 -11.31
CA PRO A 172 0.53 -10.36 -10.42
C PRO A 172 -0.85 -10.09 -11.02
N PHE A 173 -1.79 -11.01 -10.82
CA PHE A 173 -3.19 -10.82 -11.21
C PHE A 173 -3.75 -9.51 -10.61
N TYR A 174 -4.95 -9.10 -11.03
CA TYR A 174 -5.65 -7.89 -10.55
C TYR A 174 -5.64 -7.67 -9.02
N ASN A 175 -5.41 -8.71 -8.21
CA ASN A 175 -5.15 -8.63 -6.77
C ASN A 175 -4.07 -7.61 -6.39
N GLY A 176 -3.02 -7.43 -7.21
CA GLY A 176 -1.99 -6.42 -6.98
C GLY A 176 -2.52 -4.98 -6.96
N LEU A 177 -3.74 -4.73 -7.45
CA LEU A 177 -4.38 -3.41 -7.39
C LEU A 177 -5.32 -3.23 -6.19
N VAL A 178 -5.57 -4.26 -5.37
CA VAL A 178 -6.51 -4.17 -4.24
C VAL A 178 -6.06 -3.10 -3.24
N TYR A 179 -4.83 -3.15 -2.75
CA TYR A 179 -4.31 -2.15 -1.83
C TYR A 179 -4.32 -0.70 -2.42
N PRO A 180 -3.80 -0.47 -3.64
CA PRO A 180 -3.90 0.85 -4.25
C PRO A 180 -5.33 1.36 -4.46
N LEU A 181 -6.24 0.49 -4.92
CA LEU A 181 -7.64 0.80 -5.13
C LEU A 181 -8.30 1.21 -3.80
N MET A 182 -8.10 0.44 -2.75
CA MET A 182 -8.64 0.77 -1.42
C MET A 182 -8.16 2.14 -0.96
N THR A 183 -6.88 2.45 -1.15
CA THR A 183 -6.29 3.69 -0.67
C THR A 183 -6.83 4.92 -1.43
N ILE A 184 -6.91 4.87 -2.76
CA ILE A 184 -7.43 5.99 -3.56
C ILE A 184 -8.94 6.17 -3.37
N SER A 185 -9.69 5.07 -3.30
CA SER A 185 -11.16 5.10 -3.15
C SER A 185 -11.62 5.78 -1.86
N LEU A 186 -10.76 5.82 -0.85
CA LEU A 186 -11.04 6.48 0.40
C LEU A 186 -10.76 8.00 0.38
N GLU A 187 -10.22 8.59 -0.70
CA GLU A 187 -10.09 10.04 -0.87
C GLU A 187 -11.39 10.62 -1.46
N VAL A 188 -12.51 10.35 -0.78
CA VAL A 188 -13.89 10.56 -1.25
C VAL A 188 -14.14 12.01 -1.68
N THR A 189 -13.66 13.00 -0.93
CA THR A 189 -13.84 14.42 -1.27
C THR A 189 -13.18 14.79 -2.60
N HIS A 190 -12.03 14.19 -2.93
CA HIS A 190 -11.37 14.42 -4.21
C HIS A 190 -12.10 13.68 -5.34
N LEU A 191 -12.53 12.44 -5.10
CA LEU A 191 -13.26 11.64 -6.09
C LEU A 191 -14.66 12.19 -6.42
N LYS A 192 -15.38 12.78 -5.45
CA LYS A 192 -16.67 13.45 -5.70
C LYS A 192 -16.55 14.62 -6.69
N ARG A 193 -15.35 15.21 -6.84
CA ARG A 193 -15.06 16.28 -7.82
C ARG A 193 -14.68 15.75 -9.21
N ARG A 194 -14.39 14.44 -9.34
CA ARG A 194 -13.92 13.79 -10.56
C ARG A 194 -14.69 12.48 -10.80
N PRO A 195 -15.91 12.55 -11.33
CA PRO A 195 -16.75 11.37 -11.53
C PRO A 195 -16.17 10.37 -12.55
N ASP A 196 -15.35 10.85 -13.49
CA ASP A 196 -14.57 10.05 -14.42
C ASP A 196 -13.61 9.10 -13.69
N TRP A 197 -12.91 9.60 -12.66
CA TRP A 197 -12.02 8.75 -11.85
C TRP A 197 -12.80 7.68 -11.09
N LYS A 198 -13.95 8.05 -10.51
CA LYS A 198 -14.81 7.08 -9.82
C LYS A 198 -15.26 5.97 -10.76
N GLN A 199 -15.64 6.31 -12.00
CA GLN A 199 -16.02 5.31 -12.99
C GLN A 199 -14.87 4.35 -13.29
N THR A 200 -13.66 4.86 -13.55
CA THR A 200 -12.50 3.99 -13.80
C THR A 200 -12.20 3.07 -12.61
N LEU A 201 -12.29 3.59 -11.38
CA LEU A 201 -12.09 2.78 -10.17
C LEU A 201 -13.17 1.69 -10.02
N ASP A 202 -14.41 1.99 -10.39
CA ASP A 202 -15.49 0.98 -10.41
C ASP A 202 -15.27 -0.09 -11.46
N GLU A 203 -14.76 0.27 -12.64
CA GLU A 203 -14.39 -0.69 -13.68
C GLU A 203 -13.24 -1.61 -13.21
N VAL A 204 -12.22 -1.04 -12.56
CA VAL A 204 -11.13 -1.82 -11.94
C VAL A 204 -11.67 -2.74 -10.83
N ARG A 205 -12.56 -2.22 -9.97
CA ARG A 205 -13.21 -2.99 -8.90
C ARG A 205 -13.97 -4.19 -9.46
N CYS A 206 -14.79 -3.99 -10.49
CA CYS A 206 -15.54 -5.06 -11.15
C CYS A 206 -14.59 -6.14 -11.70
N ARG A 207 -13.46 -5.75 -12.32
CA ARG A 207 -12.46 -6.72 -12.81
C ARG A 207 -11.81 -7.51 -11.67
N ILE A 208 -11.54 -6.89 -10.54
CA ILE A 208 -11.02 -7.60 -9.36
C ILE A 208 -12.07 -8.62 -8.86
N GLU A 209 -13.34 -8.24 -8.76
CA GLU A 209 -14.40 -9.15 -8.32
C GLU A 209 -14.61 -10.33 -9.28
N GLU A 210 -14.57 -10.08 -10.60
CA GLU A 210 -14.68 -11.13 -11.63
C GLU A 210 -13.53 -12.15 -11.56
N ASN A 211 -12.33 -11.71 -11.20
CA ASN A 211 -11.12 -12.53 -11.19
C ASN A 211 -10.74 -13.07 -9.80
N SER A 212 -11.36 -12.57 -8.72
CA SER A 212 -11.05 -13.00 -7.36
C SER A 212 -11.95 -14.14 -6.91
N PRO A 213 -11.39 -15.33 -6.60
CA PRO A 213 -12.17 -16.43 -6.04
C PRO A 213 -12.55 -16.19 -4.57
N PHE A 214 -12.07 -15.11 -3.94
CA PHE A 214 -12.20 -14.87 -2.50
C PHE A 214 -13.22 -13.80 -2.15
N ARG A 215 -14.17 -14.16 -1.27
CA ARG A 215 -15.21 -13.25 -0.76
C ARG A 215 -14.69 -12.08 0.10
N LEU A 216 -13.43 -12.12 0.54
CA LEU A 216 -12.85 -11.12 1.43
C LEU A 216 -12.76 -9.73 0.78
N VAL A 217 -12.46 -9.68 -0.52
CA VAL A 217 -12.41 -8.42 -1.27
C VAL A 217 -13.78 -7.72 -1.27
N GLY A 218 -14.87 -8.50 -1.36
CA GLY A 218 -16.24 -7.95 -1.32
C GLY A 218 -16.58 -7.26 0.00
N ILE A 219 -16.00 -7.70 1.13
CA ILE A 219 -16.19 -7.02 2.42
C ILE A 219 -15.43 -5.70 2.45
N ALA A 220 -14.18 -5.67 1.95
CA ALA A 220 -13.41 -4.43 1.83
C ALA A 220 -14.11 -3.41 0.94
N PHE A 221 -14.68 -3.87 -0.16
CA PHE A 221 -15.44 -3.05 -1.09
C PHE A 221 -16.76 -2.52 -0.52
N LYS A 222 -17.44 -3.29 0.34
CA LYS A 222 -18.58 -2.77 1.11
C LYS A 222 -18.17 -1.62 2.03
N LEU A 223 -17.01 -1.72 2.71
CA LEU A 223 -16.50 -0.63 3.54
C LEU A 223 -16.23 0.65 2.71
N LEU A 224 -15.80 0.51 1.45
CA LEU A 224 -15.67 1.65 0.55
C LEU A 224 -17.02 2.28 0.17
N ASP A 225 -18.05 1.46 -0.03
CA ASP A 225 -19.40 1.96 -0.30
C ASP A 225 -19.94 2.75 0.90
N ASP A 226 -19.71 2.24 2.11
CA ASP A 226 -20.05 2.94 3.36
C ASP A 226 -19.28 4.27 3.49
N ALA A 227 -17.98 4.27 3.17
CA ALA A 227 -17.16 5.49 3.13
C ALA A 227 -17.68 6.52 2.12
N TRP A 228 -18.14 6.06 0.95
CA TRP A 228 -18.66 6.92 -0.12
C TRP A 228 -19.99 7.60 0.25
N LEU A 229 -20.88 6.84 0.90
CA LEU A 229 -22.15 7.32 1.44
C LEU A 229 -21.97 8.28 2.61
N GLY A 230 -20.85 8.14 3.34
CA GLY A 230 -20.45 9.08 4.37
C GLY A 230 -20.31 10.52 3.86
N GLU A 231 -20.72 11.48 4.70
CA GLU A 231 -20.52 12.91 4.45
C GLU A 231 -19.16 13.39 4.95
N SER A 232 -18.51 12.63 5.84
CA SER A 232 -17.20 12.98 6.41
C SER A 232 -16.06 12.60 5.47
N SER A 233 -15.10 13.51 5.29
CA SER A 233 -13.81 13.22 4.64
C SER A 233 -12.92 12.28 5.45
N ASP A 234 -13.24 12.10 6.74
CA ASP A 234 -12.38 11.46 7.72
C ASP A 234 -12.90 10.07 8.10
N PHE A 235 -13.57 9.39 7.18
CA PHE A 235 -14.04 8.02 7.39
C PHE A 235 -12.86 7.12 7.78
N ASP A 236 -12.93 6.58 9.00
CA ASP A 236 -11.94 5.64 9.51
C ASP A 236 -12.33 4.21 9.14
N ILE A 237 -11.75 3.72 8.04
CA ILE A 237 -11.97 2.35 7.57
C ILE A 237 -11.45 1.29 8.55
N GLU A 238 -10.43 1.62 9.36
CA GLU A 238 -9.87 0.69 10.35
C GLU A 238 -10.83 0.51 11.52
N ASP A 239 -11.43 1.61 12.01
CA ASP A 239 -12.51 1.56 13.00
C ASP A 239 -13.73 0.81 12.45
N ALA A 240 -14.17 1.13 11.22
CA ALA A 240 -15.34 0.48 10.62
C ALA A 240 -15.16 -1.04 10.45
N ALA A 241 -13.97 -1.49 10.02
CA ALA A 241 -13.65 -2.92 9.95
C ALA A 241 -13.65 -3.58 11.34
N ARG A 242 -13.11 -2.89 12.37
CA ARG A 242 -13.14 -3.37 13.76
C ARG A 242 -14.56 -3.48 14.32
N GLU A 243 -15.43 -2.51 14.05
CA GLU A 243 -16.84 -2.54 14.47
C GLU A 243 -17.61 -3.69 13.82
N MET A 244 -17.26 -4.05 12.58
CA MET A 244 -17.78 -5.24 11.90
C MET A 244 -17.18 -6.56 12.42
N GLY A 245 -16.16 -6.50 13.29
CA GLY A 245 -15.49 -7.67 13.84
C GLY A 245 -14.66 -8.45 12.80
N VAL A 246 -14.13 -7.77 11.78
CA VAL A 246 -13.37 -8.40 10.68
C VAL A 246 -11.95 -7.86 10.59
N GLU A 247 -11.01 -8.74 10.24
CA GLU A 247 -9.65 -8.38 9.82
C GLU A 247 -9.47 -8.81 8.36
N ILE A 248 -9.14 -7.86 7.47
CA ILE A 248 -9.14 -8.09 6.02
C ILE A 248 -7.77 -7.81 5.45
N ALA A 249 -7.11 -8.85 4.93
CA ALA A 249 -5.88 -8.69 4.16
C ALA A 249 -6.17 -8.12 2.76
N LEU A 250 -5.38 -7.13 2.33
CA LEU A 250 -5.51 -6.41 1.05
C LEU A 250 -4.56 -6.97 -0.04
N LEU A 251 -4.19 -8.24 0.08
CA LEU A 251 -3.19 -8.94 -0.74
C LEU A 251 -3.80 -10.12 -1.48
#